data_AF-A0A833DCH1-F1
#
_entry.id   AF-A0A833DCH1-F1
#
_cell.length_a   1.000
_cell.length_b   1.000
_cell.length_c   1.000
_cell.angle_alpha   90.00
_cell.angle_beta   90.00
_cell.angle_gamma   90.00
#
_symmetry.space_group_name_H-M   'P 1'
#
loop_
_entity.id
_entity.type
_entity.pdbx_description
1 polymer ?
#
loop_
_entity_poly.entity_id
_entity_poly.type
_entity_poly.pdbx_seq_one_letter_code
_entity_poly.pdbx_strand_id
1 'polypeptide(L)'
;YRSPITNDSVEAELGVWYNLAATYSESQDSLKLYVNGTLISETGITPNHSIQTATNFNYMCRGQNGEYLNGTIDNLAVWGRVLNSDEIQYVYEQPLGFGNYYSFKNDDGIFRTNPTSNDTDSDGLSDSEESYFGIDGYITDPTNPDTDGDGLNDYDEIFIYNTNPASNDTDSDNFTDDIDLFPLDTTEWNDTDNDGVGDNSDSFPLDSNETLDSDSDKIGDNMENSIGTDPHNNDTDSDGINDYDDKFPLDSNETTDTDNDGYGDNSDACPEDPKDYLDTDSDGYCDNNDAFPDNPNEWLDTDNDGYGDNSDEYPEDPNRALPPSDTESVPLAGNYSLDTIMLVIVALGITYFVVKIFVK
;
A
#
# COMPACT_ATOMS: atom_id res chain seq x y z
N TYR A 1 -31.24 -47.50 -49.72
CA TYR A 1 -29.81 -47.73 -50.00
C TYR A 1 -29.04 -46.59 -49.38
N ARG A 2 -28.42 -46.82 -48.21
CA ARG A 2 -27.48 -45.86 -47.62
C ARG A 2 -26.09 -46.38 -47.99
N SER A 3 -25.24 -45.54 -48.57
CA SER A 3 -23.88 -45.91 -48.93
C SER A 3 -22.95 -45.59 -47.76
N PRO A 4 -22.49 -46.59 -47.01
CA PRO A 4 -21.59 -46.33 -45.88
C PRO A 4 -20.19 -45.98 -46.39
N ILE A 5 -19.50 -45.08 -45.69
CA ILE A 5 -18.04 -45.05 -45.70
C ILE A 5 -17.57 -45.96 -44.57
N THR A 6 -16.75 -46.96 -44.90
CA THR A 6 -16.25 -47.93 -43.93
C THR A 6 -14.74 -47.83 -43.79
N ASN A 7 -14.26 -48.29 -42.65
CA ASN A 7 -12.85 -48.50 -42.38
C ASN A 7 -12.64 -49.95 -41.91
N ASP A 8 -11.86 -50.70 -42.68
CA ASP A 8 -11.42 -52.06 -42.31
C ASP A 8 -9.92 -52.10 -41.97
N SER A 9 -9.22 -50.96 -41.98
CA SER A 9 -7.76 -50.88 -41.81
C SER A 9 -7.32 -50.52 -40.39
N VAL A 10 -8.22 -50.02 -39.54
CA VAL A 10 -7.96 -49.75 -38.12
C VAL A 10 -8.92 -50.59 -37.28
N GLU A 11 -8.36 -51.54 -36.52
CA GLU A 11 -9.12 -52.33 -35.54
C GLU A 11 -9.26 -51.54 -34.24
N ALA A 12 -10.49 -51.33 -33.78
CA ALA A 12 -10.75 -50.63 -32.53
C ALA A 12 -10.50 -51.55 -31.33
N GLU A 13 -9.68 -51.09 -30.38
CA GLU A 13 -9.35 -51.79 -29.14
C GLU A 13 -10.28 -51.36 -28.01
N LEU A 14 -10.68 -52.31 -27.15
CA LEU A 14 -11.50 -52.01 -25.98
C LEU A 14 -10.73 -51.16 -24.97
N GLY A 15 -11.35 -50.08 -24.50
CA GLY A 15 -10.75 -49.15 -23.52
C GLY A 15 -9.82 -48.10 -24.12
N VAL A 16 -9.71 -48.04 -25.45
CA VAL A 16 -8.92 -47.02 -26.16
C VAL A 16 -9.88 -45.99 -26.79
N TRP A 17 -9.59 -44.71 -26.56
CA TRP A 17 -10.31 -43.62 -27.21
C TRP A 17 -9.82 -43.40 -28.64
N TYR A 18 -10.76 -43.14 -29.55
CA TYR A 18 -10.48 -42.82 -30.94
C TYR A 18 -11.21 -41.54 -31.32
N ASN A 19 -10.50 -40.62 -31.98
CA ASN A 19 -11.13 -39.49 -32.65
C ASN A 19 -11.62 -39.95 -34.02
N LEU A 20 -12.91 -39.75 -34.29
CA LEU A 20 -13.53 -40.04 -35.57
C LEU A 20 -14.03 -38.75 -36.19
N ALA A 21 -13.57 -38.43 -37.40
CA ALA A 21 -14.07 -37.29 -38.15
C ALA A 21 -14.48 -37.71 -39.56
N ALA A 22 -15.61 -37.17 -40.04
CA ALA A 22 -16.09 -37.40 -41.40
C ALA A 22 -16.36 -36.07 -42.09
N THR A 23 -15.92 -35.92 -43.34
CA THR A 23 -16.18 -34.72 -44.15
C THR A 23 -16.96 -35.07 -45.40
N TYR A 24 -17.94 -34.24 -45.73
CA TYR A 24 -18.83 -34.40 -46.88
C TYR A 24 -18.76 -33.15 -47.74
N SER A 25 -18.37 -33.30 -49.01
CA SER A 25 -18.20 -32.20 -49.95
C SER A 25 -18.97 -32.43 -51.24
N GLU A 26 -20.11 -31.75 -51.41
CA GLU A 26 -20.88 -31.80 -52.67
C GLU A 26 -20.08 -31.23 -53.84
N SER A 27 -19.28 -30.18 -53.63
CA SER A 27 -18.51 -29.55 -54.70
C SER A 27 -17.34 -30.40 -55.19
N GLN A 28 -16.83 -31.29 -54.34
CA GLN A 28 -15.74 -32.20 -54.66
C GLN A 28 -16.20 -33.65 -54.87
N ASP A 29 -17.51 -33.90 -54.84
CA ASP A 29 -18.13 -35.23 -54.90
C ASP A 29 -17.39 -36.25 -54.01
N SER A 30 -17.04 -35.88 -52.77
CA SER A 30 -16.28 -36.77 -51.87
C SER A 30 -16.82 -36.84 -50.44
N LEU A 31 -16.76 -38.05 -49.88
CA LEU A 31 -16.94 -38.37 -48.47
C LEU A 31 -15.62 -38.94 -47.95
N LYS A 32 -15.09 -38.39 -46.87
CA LYS A 32 -13.83 -38.82 -46.26
C LYS A 32 -14.04 -39.20 -44.80
N LEU A 33 -13.30 -40.19 -44.33
CA LEU A 33 -13.27 -40.64 -42.94
C LEU A 33 -11.85 -40.61 -42.42
N TYR A 34 -11.69 -40.01 -41.25
CA TYR A 34 -10.44 -39.83 -40.54
C TYR A 34 -10.52 -40.55 -39.19
N VAL A 35 -9.42 -41.17 -38.80
CA VAL A 35 -9.24 -41.77 -37.47
C VAL A 35 -7.97 -41.17 -36.87
N ASN A 36 -8.09 -40.59 -35.68
CA ASN A 36 -6.98 -39.95 -34.97
C ASN A 36 -6.25 -38.91 -35.85
N GLY A 37 -7.02 -38.01 -36.46
CA GLY A 37 -6.51 -36.96 -37.36
C GLY A 37 -6.09 -37.44 -38.77
N THR A 38 -5.88 -38.74 -38.96
CA THR A 38 -5.35 -39.29 -40.21
C THR A 38 -6.46 -39.76 -41.15
N LEU A 39 -6.37 -39.43 -42.44
CA LEU A 39 -7.31 -39.90 -43.47
C LEU A 39 -7.14 -41.42 -43.68
N ILE A 40 -8.21 -42.19 -43.47
CA ILE A 40 -8.17 -43.65 -43.62
C ILE A 40 -9.09 -44.19 -44.72
N SER A 41 -10.07 -43.41 -45.19
CA SER A 41 -10.98 -43.82 -46.27
C SER A 41 -11.53 -42.60 -47.01
N GLU A 42 -11.66 -42.72 -48.34
CA GLU A 42 -12.27 -41.71 -49.22
C GLU A 42 -13.14 -42.40 -50.26
N THR A 43 -14.37 -41.93 -50.44
CA THR A 43 -15.34 -42.48 -51.39
C THR A 43 -16.04 -41.37 -52.16
N GLY A 44 -16.26 -41.59 -53.46
CA GLY A 44 -16.98 -40.65 -54.31
C GLY A 44 -18.48 -40.55 -53.97
N ILE A 45 -19.04 -39.37 -54.10
CA ILE A 45 -20.48 -39.09 -53.97
C ILE A 45 -21.15 -39.41 -55.31
N THR A 46 -22.27 -40.14 -55.28
CA THR A 46 -23.17 -40.33 -56.43
C THR A 46 -24.50 -39.63 -56.12
N PRO A 47 -25.42 -39.42 -57.09
CA PRO A 47 -26.70 -38.75 -56.82
C PRO A 47 -27.54 -39.37 -55.69
N ASN A 48 -27.29 -40.64 -55.33
CA ASN A 48 -27.92 -41.35 -54.22
C ASN A 48 -27.23 -41.14 -52.86
N HIS A 49 -26.15 -40.34 -52.78
CA HIS A 49 -25.37 -40.02 -51.57
C HIS A 49 -25.65 -38.58 -51.06
N SER A 50 -26.74 -37.95 -51.50
CA SER A 50 -27.14 -36.63 -51.01
C SER A 50 -27.65 -36.69 -49.57
N ILE A 51 -27.27 -35.72 -48.74
CA ILE A 51 -27.83 -35.56 -47.39
C ILE A 51 -29.28 -35.07 -47.53
N GLN A 52 -30.25 -35.95 -47.25
CA GLN A 52 -31.68 -35.63 -47.39
C GLN A 52 -32.25 -35.07 -46.08
N THR A 53 -32.68 -33.81 -46.11
CA THR A 53 -33.10 -33.03 -44.93
C THR A 53 -34.54 -33.30 -44.45
N ALA A 54 -35.31 -34.20 -45.08
CA ALA A 54 -36.75 -34.28 -44.82
C ALA A 54 -37.16 -35.13 -43.60
N THR A 55 -36.49 -36.24 -43.26
CA THR A 55 -36.82 -37.04 -42.04
C THR A 55 -35.72 -38.00 -41.56
N ASN A 56 -34.50 -37.97 -42.11
CA ASN A 56 -33.52 -39.04 -41.86
C ASN A 56 -32.35 -38.54 -41.01
N PHE A 57 -32.30 -38.95 -39.75
CA PHE A 57 -31.11 -38.79 -38.92
C PHE A 57 -29.86 -39.32 -39.65
N ASN A 58 -28.76 -38.59 -39.52
CA ASN A 58 -27.42 -39.08 -39.86
C ASN A 58 -26.96 -39.96 -38.70
N TYR A 59 -26.60 -41.20 -38.99
CA TYR A 59 -26.13 -42.15 -37.98
C TYR A 59 -24.66 -42.43 -38.21
N MET A 60 -23.85 -42.29 -37.17
CA MET A 60 -22.57 -42.99 -37.06
C MET A 60 -22.84 -44.30 -36.32
N CYS A 61 -22.59 -45.44 -36.96
CA CYS A 61 -22.90 -46.76 -36.41
C CYS A 61 -21.93 -47.80 -36.94
N ARG A 62 -21.82 -48.94 -36.24
CA ARG A 62 -20.92 -50.04 -36.60
C ARG A 62 -21.44 -50.91 -37.76
N GLY A 63 -22.73 -50.81 -38.12
CA GLY A 63 -23.34 -51.67 -39.14
C GLY A 63 -24.62 -51.14 -39.76
N GLN A 64 -24.97 -51.64 -40.95
CA GLN A 64 -26.11 -51.19 -41.77
C GLN A 64 -27.50 -51.39 -41.12
N ASN A 65 -27.60 -52.16 -40.03
CA ASN A 65 -28.87 -52.54 -39.39
C ASN A 65 -29.14 -51.82 -38.06
N GLY A 66 -28.48 -50.69 -37.78
CA GLY A 66 -28.70 -49.94 -36.54
C GLY A 66 -28.09 -50.62 -35.32
N GLU A 67 -26.94 -51.26 -35.50
CA GLU A 67 -26.17 -51.79 -34.38
C GLU A 67 -25.67 -50.61 -33.53
N TYR A 68 -26.04 -50.62 -32.24
CA TYR A 68 -25.60 -49.61 -31.29
C TYR A 68 -24.07 -49.65 -31.15
N LEU A 69 -23.46 -48.46 -31.08
CA LEU A 69 -22.07 -48.37 -30.67
C LEU A 69 -21.97 -48.87 -29.22
N ASN A 70 -21.23 -49.96 -29.01
CA ASN A 70 -20.94 -50.46 -27.66
C ASN A 70 -19.72 -49.71 -27.11
N GLY A 71 -19.94 -48.47 -26.68
CA GLY A 71 -18.92 -47.57 -26.18
C GLY A 71 -19.50 -46.20 -25.84
N THR A 72 -18.67 -45.34 -25.24
CA THR A 72 -18.99 -43.94 -24.96
C THR A 72 -18.63 -43.07 -26.17
N ILE A 73 -19.40 -42.00 -26.38
CA ILE A 73 -19.09 -40.93 -27.33
C ILE A 73 -18.86 -39.68 -26.49
N ASP A 74 -17.87 -38.88 -26.86
CA ASP A 74 -17.61 -37.60 -26.25
C ASP A 74 -17.08 -36.60 -27.29
N ASN A 75 -17.11 -35.31 -26.96
CA ASN A 75 -16.57 -34.21 -27.76
C ASN A 75 -17.10 -34.17 -29.21
N LEU A 76 -18.43 -34.22 -29.38
CA LEU A 76 -19.03 -34.14 -30.71
C LEU A 76 -19.02 -32.69 -31.23
N ALA A 77 -18.35 -32.46 -32.34
CA ALA A 77 -18.40 -31.19 -33.04
C ALA A 77 -18.98 -31.34 -34.45
N VAL A 78 -19.69 -30.30 -34.90
CA VAL A 78 -20.27 -30.22 -36.25
C VAL A 78 -19.90 -28.88 -36.88
N TRP A 79 -19.27 -28.92 -38.04
CA TRP A 79 -18.89 -27.73 -38.80
C TRP A 79 -19.85 -27.47 -39.95
N GLY A 80 -20.20 -26.20 -40.16
CA GLY A 80 -20.99 -25.76 -41.31
C GLY A 80 -20.22 -25.71 -42.64
N ARG A 81 -18.97 -26.19 -42.66
CA ARG A 81 -18.09 -26.24 -43.83
C ARG A 81 -17.26 -27.52 -43.84
N VAL A 82 -16.73 -27.86 -45.01
CA VAL A 82 -15.77 -28.94 -45.17
C VAL A 82 -14.43 -28.52 -44.55
N LEU A 83 -13.89 -29.35 -43.67
CA LEU A 83 -12.53 -29.22 -43.17
C LEU A 83 -11.56 -29.97 -44.08
N ASN A 84 -10.36 -29.41 -44.28
CA ASN A 84 -9.27 -30.11 -44.97
C ASN A 84 -8.50 -31.02 -44.00
N SER A 85 -7.58 -31.85 -44.53
CA SER A 85 -6.86 -32.83 -43.71
C SER A 85 -5.98 -32.21 -42.62
N ASP A 86 -5.37 -31.05 -42.87
CA ASP A 86 -4.54 -30.36 -41.87
C ASP A 86 -5.40 -29.79 -40.74
N GLU A 87 -6.59 -29.27 -41.08
CA GLU A 87 -7.57 -28.80 -40.08
C GLU A 87 -8.10 -29.96 -39.23
N ILE A 88 -8.35 -31.12 -39.82
CA ILE A 88 -8.77 -32.33 -39.08
C ILE A 88 -7.65 -32.83 -38.17
N GLN A 89 -6.41 -32.85 -38.65
CA GLN A 89 -5.25 -33.20 -37.84
C GLN A 89 -5.07 -32.22 -36.68
N TYR A 90 -5.24 -30.92 -36.91
CA TYR A 90 -5.18 -29.89 -35.88
C TYR A 90 -6.28 -30.07 -34.82
N VAL A 91 -7.53 -30.33 -35.23
CA VAL A 91 -8.64 -30.62 -34.29
C VAL A 91 -8.36 -31.88 -33.47
N TYR A 92 -7.71 -32.89 -34.04
CA TYR A 92 -7.30 -34.09 -33.29
C TYR A 92 -6.18 -33.79 -32.28
N GLU A 93 -5.15 -33.04 -32.68
CA GLU A 93 -4.02 -32.68 -31.82
C GLU A 93 -4.40 -31.67 -30.73
N GLN A 94 -5.43 -30.85 -30.99
CA GLN A 94 -5.94 -29.80 -30.11
C GLN A 94 -7.47 -29.91 -30.02
N PRO A 95 -8.00 -30.93 -29.31
CA PRO A 95 -9.43 -31.25 -29.28
C PRO A 95 -10.32 -30.14 -28.69
N LEU A 96 -9.75 -29.07 -28.12
CA LEU A 96 -10.47 -27.89 -27.59
C LEU A 96 -10.31 -26.61 -28.45
N GLY A 97 -9.74 -26.69 -29.65
CA GLY A 97 -9.61 -25.56 -30.60
C GLY A 97 -10.74 -25.47 -31.65
N PHE A 98 -10.84 -24.35 -32.41
CA PHE A 98 -11.79 -24.04 -33.50
C PHE A 98 -12.98 -25.02 -33.73
N GLY A 99 -14.06 -24.87 -32.94
CA GLY A 99 -15.32 -25.58 -33.18
C GLY A 99 -16.41 -25.20 -32.19
N ASN A 100 -17.68 -25.32 -32.61
CA ASN A 100 -18.82 -25.34 -31.68
C ASN A 100 -19.00 -26.80 -31.25
N TYR A 101 -18.31 -27.19 -30.17
CA TYR A 101 -18.46 -28.51 -29.58
C TYR A 101 -19.81 -28.61 -28.90
N TYR A 102 -20.59 -29.61 -29.28
CA TYR A 102 -21.72 -30.07 -28.50
C TYR A 102 -21.20 -31.15 -27.56
N SER A 103 -20.96 -30.79 -26.31
CA SER A 103 -20.71 -31.78 -25.27
C SER A 103 -21.97 -32.65 -25.14
N PHE A 104 -21.85 -33.93 -25.50
CA PHE A 104 -22.82 -34.93 -25.08
C PHE A 104 -22.37 -35.34 -23.70
N LYS A 105 -22.98 -34.78 -22.66
CA LYS A 105 -22.67 -35.13 -21.27
C LYS A 105 -22.70 -36.66 -21.13
N ASN A 106 -21.54 -37.27 -20.91
CA ASN A 106 -21.50 -38.47 -20.09
C ASN A 106 -21.73 -37.93 -18.68
N ASP A 107 -22.93 -38.11 -18.15
CA ASP A 107 -23.11 -38.21 -16.70
C ASP A 107 -22.27 -39.42 -16.29
N ASP A 108 -21.01 -39.16 -15.92
CA ASP A 108 -20.10 -40.15 -15.34
C ASP A 108 -20.58 -40.62 -13.96
N GLY A 109 -21.69 -40.04 -13.47
CA GLY A 109 -22.30 -40.32 -12.19
C GLY A 109 -21.57 -39.69 -11.02
N ILE A 110 -20.58 -38.81 -11.28
CA ILE A 110 -19.72 -38.21 -10.25
C ILE A 110 -20.24 -36.81 -9.88
N PHE A 111 -20.67 -35.99 -10.86
CA PHE A 111 -21.18 -34.63 -10.60
C PHE A 111 -22.63 -34.43 -11.09
N ARG A 112 -23.57 -34.17 -10.17
CA ARG A 112 -25.01 -34.04 -10.47
C ARG A 112 -25.39 -32.61 -10.88
N THR A 113 -24.91 -32.16 -12.03
CA THR A 113 -25.26 -30.83 -12.56
C THR A 113 -26.72 -30.73 -13.01
N ASN A 114 -27.30 -29.54 -12.97
CA ASN A 114 -28.66 -29.26 -13.42
C ASN A 114 -28.68 -29.12 -14.95
N PRO A 115 -29.30 -30.03 -15.72
CA PRO A 115 -29.27 -29.98 -17.20
C PRO A 115 -30.06 -28.81 -17.81
N THR A 116 -30.75 -28.02 -16.98
CA THR A 116 -31.49 -26.82 -17.40
C THR A 116 -30.81 -25.52 -16.99
N SER A 117 -29.70 -25.60 -16.25
CA SER A 117 -28.81 -24.49 -15.95
C SER A 117 -27.47 -24.74 -16.63
N ASN A 118 -26.76 -23.67 -17.01
CA ASN A 118 -25.37 -23.79 -17.48
C ASN A 118 -24.36 -23.57 -16.36
N ASP A 119 -24.86 -23.28 -15.16
CA ASP A 119 -24.18 -22.89 -13.94
C ASP A 119 -25.12 -23.38 -12.83
N THR A 120 -24.78 -24.49 -12.19
CA THR A 120 -25.72 -25.26 -11.39
C THR A 120 -25.86 -24.75 -9.96
N ASP A 121 -24.77 -24.28 -9.37
CA ASP A 121 -24.70 -23.70 -8.02
C ASP A 121 -24.76 -22.17 -8.01
N SER A 122 -24.70 -21.53 -9.18
CA SER A 122 -24.92 -20.08 -9.36
C SER A 122 -23.84 -19.21 -8.71
N ASP A 123 -22.60 -19.67 -8.73
CA ASP A 123 -21.42 -18.92 -8.28
C ASP A 123 -20.90 -17.94 -9.37
N GLY A 124 -21.20 -18.22 -10.64
CA GLY A 124 -20.77 -17.43 -11.80
C GLY A 124 -19.81 -18.16 -12.74
N LEU A 125 -19.30 -19.33 -12.35
CA LEU A 125 -18.64 -20.28 -13.22
C LEU A 125 -19.70 -21.11 -13.95
N SER A 126 -19.30 -21.73 -15.07
CA SER A 126 -20.22 -22.60 -15.81
C SER A 126 -19.91 -24.05 -15.50
N ASP A 127 -20.92 -24.92 -15.44
CA ASP A 127 -20.75 -26.37 -15.23
C ASP A 127 -19.59 -26.96 -16.06
N SER A 128 -19.42 -26.46 -17.30
CA SER A 128 -18.39 -26.92 -18.23
C SER A 128 -16.98 -26.44 -17.93
N GLU A 129 -16.84 -25.23 -17.37
CA GLU A 129 -15.55 -24.69 -16.94
C GLU A 129 -15.09 -25.41 -15.67
N GLU A 130 -16.01 -25.67 -14.74
CA GLU A 130 -15.66 -26.29 -13.46
C GLU A 130 -15.31 -27.77 -13.61
N SER A 131 -15.99 -28.47 -14.52
CA SER A 131 -15.79 -29.92 -14.75
C SER A 131 -14.50 -30.27 -15.52
N TYR A 132 -13.83 -29.30 -16.14
CA TYR A 132 -12.67 -29.53 -17.00
C TYR A 132 -11.69 -28.38 -16.86
N PHE A 133 -10.38 -28.64 -16.82
CA PHE A 133 -9.36 -27.58 -16.80
C PHE A 133 -9.69 -26.44 -17.78
N GLY A 134 -10.12 -25.33 -17.18
CA GLY A 134 -10.58 -24.14 -17.84
C GLY A 134 -9.45 -23.34 -18.48
N ILE A 135 -9.77 -22.12 -18.91
CA ILE A 135 -8.73 -21.12 -19.25
C ILE A 135 -8.04 -20.63 -17.98
N ASP A 136 -8.76 -20.62 -16.86
CA ASP A 136 -8.27 -20.25 -15.53
C ASP A 136 -7.26 -21.26 -14.94
N GLY A 137 -7.33 -22.53 -15.34
CA GLY A 137 -6.44 -23.59 -14.89
C GLY A 137 -6.90 -24.32 -13.64
N TYR A 138 -8.14 -24.11 -13.18
CA TYR A 138 -8.71 -24.79 -12.01
C TYR A 138 -9.79 -25.81 -12.41
N ILE A 139 -10.11 -26.71 -11.48
CA ILE A 139 -11.25 -27.64 -11.56
C ILE A 139 -11.95 -27.55 -10.21
N THR A 140 -13.23 -27.24 -10.24
CA THR A 140 -14.08 -27.01 -9.07
C THR A 140 -15.30 -27.95 -9.09
N ASP A 141 -16.07 -28.02 -8.01
CA ASP A 141 -17.30 -28.82 -7.93
C ASP A 141 -18.49 -28.01 -8.45
N PRO A 142 -19.04 -28.30 -9.65
CA PRO A 142 -20.14 -27.54 -10.27
C PRO A 142 -21.48 -27.67 -9.56
N THR A 143 -21.51 -28.14 -8.33
CA THR A 143 -22.71 -28.23 -7.49
C THR A 143 -22.53 -27.59 -6.13
N ASN A 144 -21.34 -27.03 -5.89
CA ASN A 144 -20.93 -26.42 -4.64
C ASN A 144 -20.20 -25.12 -4.97
N PRO A 145 -20.80 -23.96 -4.69
CA PRO A 145 -20.25 -22.66 -5.11
C PRO A 145 -18.94 -22.28 -4.40
N ASP A 146 -18.44 -23.10 -3.48
CA ASP A 146 -17.28 -22.88 -2.58
C ASP A 146 -16.62 -24.26 -2.41
N THR A 147 -15.75 -24.62 -3.36
CA THR A 147 -15.29 -25.98 -3.60
C THR A 147 -14.49 -26.55 -2.43
N ASP A 148 -13.65 -25.74 -1.79
CA ASP A 148 -12.85 -26.15 -0.64
C ASP A 148 -13.49 -25.83 0.72
N GLY A 149 -14.55 -25.01 0.74
CA GLY A 149 -15.38 -24.74 1.90
C GLY A 149 -14.79 -23.71 2.85
N ASP A 150 -14.00 -22.77 2.35
CA ASP A 150 -13.35 -21.74 3.17
C ASP A 150 -14.23 -20.49 3.40
N GLY A 151 -15.24 -20.29 2.55
CA GLY A 151 -16.20 -19.19 2.64
C GLY A 151 -16.12 -18.17 1.51
N LEU A 152 -15.11 -18.25 0.64
CA LEU A 152 -15.10 -17.62 -0.68
C LEU A 152 -15.80 -18.52 -1.69
N ASN A 153 -16.32 -17.93 -2.77
CA ASN A 153 -16.88 -18.73 -3.86
C ASN A 153 -15.86 -18.86 -4.98
N ASP A 154 -15.95 -19.96 -5.73
CA ASP A 154 -14.94 -20.33 -6.73
C ASP A 154 -14.72 -19.22 -7.77
N TYR A 155 -15.80 -18.53 -8.19
CA TYR A 155 -15.71 -17.37 -9.07
C TYR A 155 -14.88 -16.22 -8.48
N ASP A 156 -15.17 -15.81 -7.24
CA ASP A 156 -14.51 -14.68 -6.58
C ASP A 156 -13.02 -15.01 -6.33
N GLU A 157 -12.70 -16.24 -5.96
CA GLU A 157 -11.32 -16.69 -5.80
C GLU A 157 -10.52 -16.55 -7.10
N ILE A 158 -11.05 -17.03 -8.21
CA ILE A 158 -10.36 -16.98 -9.51
C ILE A 158 -10.23 -15.54 -10.03
N PHE A 159 -11.30 -14.74 -9.94
CA PHE A 159 -11.41 -13.47 -10.66
C PHE A 159 -11.23 -12.20 -9.81
N ILE A 160 -11.33 -12.30 -8.48
CA ILE A 160 -11.20 -11.17 -7.55
C ILE A 160 -9.95 -11.32 -6.70
N TYR A 161 -9.80 -12.46 -6.02
CA TYR A 161 -8.73 -12.67 -5.04
C TYR A 161 -7.47 -13.33 -5.63
N ASN A 162 -7.58 -13.92 -6.81
CA ASN A 162 -6.51 -14.66 -7.48
C ASN A 162 -5.99 -15.85 -6.65
N THR A 163 -6.86 -16.43 -5.82
CA THR A 163 -6.59 -17.60 -4.97
C THR A 163 -6.95 -18.90 -5.70
N ASN A 164 -6.68 -20.03 -5.05
CA ASN A 164 -6.94 -21.36 -5.58
C ASN A 164 -8.23 -21.94 -4.98
N PRO A 165 -9.34 -22.03 -5.74
CA PRO A 165 -10.65 -22.48 -5.25
C PRO A 165 -10.73 -23.94 -4.82
N ALA A 166 -9.63 -24.68 -4.92
CA ALA A 166 -9.53 -26.05 -4.44
C ALA A 166 -8.63 -26.17 -3.19
N SER A 167 -8.24 -25.05 -2.58
CA SER A 167 -7.34 -24.96 -1.44
C SER A 167 -7.74 -23.80 -0.55
N ASN A 168 -8.32 -24.14 0.61
CA ASN A 168 -8.84 -23.20 1.60
C ASN A 168 -7.79 -22.28 2.27
N ASP A 169 -6.55 -22.30 1.78
CA ASP A 169 -5.33 -21.63 2.24
C ASP A 169 -4.35 -21.74 1.05
N THR A 170 -4.37 -20.72 0.19
CA THR A 170 -3.72 -20.75 -1.12
C THR A 170 -2.20 -20.75 -1.00
N ASP A 171 -1.65 -20.01 -0.06
CA ASP A 171 -0.21 -19.84 0.10
C ASP A 171 0.39 -20.72 1.21
N SER A 172 -0.45 -21.37 2.01
CA SER A 172 -0.10 -22.31 3.07
C SER A 172 0.53 -21.68 4.32
N ASP A 173 0.08 -20.48 4.71
CA ASP A 173 0.54 -19.77 5.89
C ASP A 173 -0.28 -20.05 7.17
N ASN A 174 -1.34 -20.87 7.05
CA ASN A 174 -2.33 -21.27 8.05
C ASN A 174 -3.46 -20.26 8.32
N PHE A 175 -3.62 -19.22 7.51
CA PHE A 175 -4.83 -18.41 7.43
C PHE A 175 -5.64 -18.83 6.21
N THR A 176 -6.96 -18.84 6.34
CA THR A 176 -7.83 -19.22 5.23
C THR A 176 -8.07 -18.01 4.33
N ASP A 177 -8.24 -18.23 3.03
CA ASP A 177 -8.25 -17.13 2.05
C ASP A 177 -9.39 -16.12 2.35
N ASP A 178 -10.49 -16.58 2.97
CA ASP A 178 -11.62 -15.74 3.39
C ASP A 178 -11.30 -14.71 4.49
N ILE A 179 -10.28 -14.97 5.33
CA ILE A 179 -9.87 -14.09 6.43
C ILE A 179 -8.49 -13.47 6.22
N ASP A 180 -7.72 -13.99 5.29
CA ASP A 180 -6.38 -13.53 4.97
C ASP A 180 -6.44 -12.26 4.10
N LEU A 181 -5.79 -11.19 4.55
CA LEU A 181 -5.69 -9.94 3.78
C LEU A 181 -4.62 -10.00 2.68
N PHE A 182 -3.70 -10.98 2.74
CA PHE A 182 -2.63 -11.22 1.79
C PHE A 182 -2.55 -12.70 1.39
N PRO A 183 -3.61 -13.28 0.79
CA PRO A 183 -3.76 -14.74 0.56
C PRO A 183 -2.79 -15.36 -0.48
N LEU A 184 -1.79 -14.58 -0.92
CA LEU A 184 -0.76 -14.98 -1.87
C LEU A 184 0.66 -14.73 -1.31
N ASP A 185 0.78 -14.23 -0.08
CA ASP A 185 2.05 -13.95 0.60
C ASP A 185 2.14 -14.72 1.92
N THR A 186 2.88 -15.82 1.87
CA THR A 186 3.09 -16.72 3.02
C THR A 186 3.68 -16.09 4.29
N THR A 187 4.08 -14.81 4.21
CA THR A 187 4.69 -14.07 5.30
C THR A 187 3.78 -12.97 5.87
N GLU A 188 2.59 -12.75 5.32
CA GLU A 188 1.65 -11.71 5.74
C GLU A 188 0.22 -12.25 5.75
N TRP A 189 -0.58 -11.89 6.77
CA TRP A 189 -1.99 -12.29 6.82
C TRP A 189 -2.93 -11.21 7.35
N ASN A 190 -2.38 -10.16 7.97
CA ASN A 190 -3.14 -9.10 8.64
C ASN A 190 -2.50 -7.74 8.36
N ASP A 191 -3.33 -6.72 8.29
CA ASP A 191 -2.97 -5.30 8.12
C ASP A 191 -3.85 -4.53 9.10
N THR A 192 -3.28 -4.18 10.25
CA THR A 192 -4.04 -3.68 11.40
C THR A 192 -4.55 -2.26 11.18
N ASP A 193 -3.84 -1.41 10.44
CA ASP A 193 -4.20 -0.02 10.21
C ASP A 193 -4.73 0.29 8.80
N ASN A 194 -4.72 -0.71 7.92
CA ASN A 194 -5.27 -0.70 6.56
C ASN A 194 -4.54 0.26 5.61
N ASP A 195 -3.22 0.36 5.73
CA ASP A 195 -2.41 1.16 4.82
C ASP A 195 -1.86 0.37 3.60
N GLY A 196 -2.07 -0.95 3.61
CA GLY A 196 -1.70 -1.86 2.54
C GLY A 196 -0.35 -2.55 2.71
N VAL A 197 0.34 -2.35 3.84
CA VAL A 197 1.52 -3.13 4.24
C VAL A 197 1.11 -4.09 5.36
N GLY A 198 1.50 -5.36 5.24
CA GLY A 198 1.17 -6.37 6.26
C GLY A 198 1.94 -6.16 7.56
N ASP A 199 1.32 -6.51 8.69
CA ASP A 199 1.83 -6.30 10.05
C ASP A 199 3.24 -6.86 10.27
N ASN A 200 3.67 -7.91 9.54
CA ASN A 200 5.00 -8.50 9.76
C ASN A 200 6.12 -7.74 9.03
N SER A 201 5.78 -7.04 7.94
CA SER A 201 6.70 -6.21 7.15
C SER A 201 6.64 -4.74 7.53
N ASP A 202 5.57 -4.33 8.19
CA ASP A 202 5.37 -2.96 8.65
C ASP A 202 6.14 -2.69 9.97
N SER A 203 7.00 -1.67 9.93
CA SER A 203 7.69 -1.19 11.14
C SER A 203 6.75 -0.46 12.13
N PHE A 204 5.62 0.06 11.65
CA PHE A 204 4.62 0.78 12.43
C PHE A 204 3.18 0.26 12.20
N PRO A 205 2.84 -1.00 12.60
CA PRO A 205 1.55 -1.67 12.30
C PRO A 205 0.27 -1.01 12.84
N LEU A 206 0.36 0.14 13.49
CA LEU A 206 -0.76 0.86 14.08
C LEU A 206 -0.87 2.31 13.58
N ASP A 207 0.03 2.74 12.69
CA ASP A 207 0.03 4.07 12.10
C ASP A 207 0.05 4.01 10.57
N SER A 208 -1.14 4.09 9.98
CA SER A 208 -1.37 4.08 8.52
C SER A 208 -0.64 5.17 7.70
N ASN A 209 0.14 6.05 8.34
CA ASN A 209 0.96 7.05 7.67
C ASN A 209 2.45 6.68 7.66
N GLU A 210 2.88 5.62 8.34
CA GLU A 210 4.27 5.19 8.46
C GLU A 210 4.37 3.69 8.23
N THR A 211 5.29 3.25 7.37
CA THR A 211 5.46 1.81 7.06
C THR A 211 6.90 1.34 7.21
N LEU A 212 7.86 2.27 7.07
CA LEU A 212 9.28 2.00 7.03
C LEU A 212 9.99 2.78 8.13
N ASP A 213 10.97 2.12 8.74
CA ASP A 213 11.92 2.67 9.71
C ASP A 213 13.31 2.27 9.21
N SER A 214 13.79 3.03 8.22
CA SER A 214 14.93 2.60 7.40
C SER A 214 16.26 2.58 8.16
N ASP A 215 16.39 3.35 9.23
CA ASP A 215 17.57 3.36 10.11
C ASP A 215 17.32 2.77 11.52
N SER A 216 16.08 2.34 11.80
CA SER A 216 15.67 1.65 13.03
C SER A 216 15.74 2.51 14.29
N ASP A 217 15.46 3.81 14.17
CA ASP A 217 15.48 4.77 15.27
C ASP A 217 14.10 4.98 15.95
N LYS A 218 13.03 4.42 15.36
CA LYS A 218 11.60 4.50 15.74
C LYS A 218 10.87 5.75 15.27
N ILE A 219 11.47 6.60 14.45
CA ILE A 219 10.78 7.59 13.64
C ILE A 219 10.55 6.94 12.26
N GLY A 220 9.35 7.09 11.72
CA GLY A 220 9.06 6.56 10.39
C GLY A 220 9.60 7.46 9.29
N ASP A 221 9.99 6.86 8.16
CA ASP A 221 10.58 7.56 7.02
C ASP A 221 9.71 8.75 6.55
N ASN A 222 8.38 8.67 6.62
CA ASN A 222 7.52 9.79 6.20
C ASN A 222 7.56 10.94 7.20
N MET A 223 7.63 10.63 8.50
CA MET A 223 7.77 11.60 9.58
C MET A 223 9.11 12.31 9.49
N GLU A 224 10.19 11.59 9.26
CA GLU A 224 11.53 12.15 9.10
C GLU A 224 11.60 13.13 7.92
N ASN A 225 11.04 12.74 6.77
CA ASN A 225 10.89 13.65 5.63
C ASN A 225 10.08 14.92 5.98
N SER A 226 9.15 14.83 6.94
CA SER A 226 8.34 15.97 7.39
C SER A 226 9.06 16.88 8.38
N ILE A 227 9.90 16.33 9.29
CA ILE A 227 10.64 17.10 10.29
C ILE A 227 12.03 17.54 9.81
N GLY A 228 12.54 16.94 8.74
CA GLY A 228 13.79 17.29 8.08
C GLY A 228 15.00 16.45 8.49
N THR A 229 14.81 15.40 9.27
CA THR A 229 15.84 14.39 9.58
C THR A 229 16.09 13.47 8.37
N ASP A 230 17.16 12.67 8.41
CA ASP A 230 17.57 11.77 7.34
C ASP A 230 17.09 10.33 7.61
N PRO A 231 16.14 9.78 6.81
CA PRO A 231 15.59 8.45 7.04
C PRO A 231 16.55 7.27 7.05
N HIS A 232 17.80 7.50 6.71
CA HIS A 232 18.83 6.46 6.66
C HIS A 232 19.95 6.72 7.66
N ASN A 233 19.75 7.63 8.62
CA ASN A 233 20.72 8.01 9.60
C ASN A 233 20.06 8.43 10.93
N ASN A 234 20.12 7.52 11.89
CA ASN A 234 19.44 7.61 13.18
C ASN A 234 19.95 8.70 14.13
N ASP A 235 20.87 9.55 13.68
CA ASP A 235 21.54 10.67 14.37
C ASP A 235 21.93 11.68 13.27
N THR A 236 20.95 12.47 12.83
CA THR A 236 21.02 13.30 11.62
C THR A 236 22.13 14.34 11.70
N ASP A 237 22.31 14.97 12.86
CA ASP A 237 23.31 16.02 13.06
C ASP A 237 24.64 15.53 13.66
N SER A 238 24.72 14.23 13.98
CA SER A 238 25.92 13.51 14.41
C SER A 238 26.50 13.99 15.74
N ASP A 239 25.63 14.35 16.67
CA ASP A 239 26.02 14.83 18.00
C ASP A 239 26.10 13.71 19.06
N GLY A 240 25.57 12.53 18.71
CA GLY A 240 25.60 11.31 19.49
C GLY A 240 24.30 10.98 20.23
N ILE A 241 23.25 11.77 20.07
CA ILE A 241 21.88 11.44 20.47
C ILE A 241 21.10 11.03 19.22
N ASN A 242 20.26 10.00 19.34
CA ASN A 242 19.45 9.57 18.20
C ASN A 242 18.30 10.56 17.96
N ASP A 243 17.87 10.72 16.71
CA ASP A 243 16.82 11.68 16.34
C ASP A 243 15.53 11.50 17.15
N TYR A 244 15.14 10.24 17.43
CA TYR A 244 14.00 9.94 18.32
C TYR A 244 14.11 10.50 19.75
N ASP A 245 15.31 10.48 20.33
CA ASP A 245 15.56 10.92 21.71
C ASP A 245 15.96 12.40 21.79
N ASP A 246 16.33 13.02 20.65
CA ASP A 246 16.79 14.40 20.56
C ASP A 246 15.64 15.40 20.45
N LYS A 247 15.69 16.50 21.24
CA LYS A 247 14.74 17.61 21.13
C LYS A 247 15.03 18.53 19.94
N PHE A 248 16.29 18.56 19.48
CA PHE A 248 16.77 19.37 18.38
C PHE A 248 17.62 18.52 17.41
N PRO A 249 17.03 17.51 16.74
CA PRO A 249 17.74 16.53 15.89
C PRO A 249 18.44 17.10 14.64
N LEU A 250 18.46 18.43 14.49
CA LEU A 250 19.09 19.15 13.39
C LEU A 250 20.15 20.16 13.89
N ASP A 251 20.35 20.27 15.19
CA ASP A 251 21.33 21.15 15.81
C ASP A 251 22.22 20.40 16.80
N SER A 252 23.36 19.93 16.30
CA SER A 252 24.41 19.24 17.05
C SER A 252 25.00 19.95 18.28
N ASN A 253 24.53 21.15 18.62
CA ASN A 253 24.88 21.86 19.85
C ASN A 253 23.76 21.84 20.90
N GLU A 254 22.59 21.30 20.60
CA GLU A 254 21.41 21.25 21.47
C GLU A 254 20.79 19.86 21.44
N THR A 255 20.51 19.29 22.61
CA THR A 255 19.89 17.94 22.71
C THR A 255 18.68 17.90 23.62
N THR A 256 18.61 18.85 24.56
CA THR A 256 17.70 18.84 25.69
C THR A 256 16.97 20.18 25.73
N ASP A 257 15.67 20.13 26.02
CA ASP A 257 14.80 21.27 26.29
C ASP A 257 14.07 20.93 27.60
N THR A 258 14.63 21.37 28.72
CA THR A 258 14.20 20.93 30.06
C THR A 258 12.80 21.43 30.40
N ASP A 259 12.43 22.63 29.96
CA ASP A 259 11.16 23.27 30.29
C ASP A 259 10.14 23.30 29.13
N ASN A 260 10.55 22.87 27.93
CA ASN A 260 9.77 22.76 26.69
C ASN A 260 9.29 24.12 26.15
N ASP A 261 10.12 25.15 26.26
CA ASP A 261 9.85 26.47 25.68
C ASP A 261 10.32 26.62 24.22
N GLY A 262 11.10 25.65 23.73
CA GLY A 262 11.63 25.58 22.37
C GLY A 262 13.05 26.13 22.20
N TYR A 263 13.72 26.55 23.29
CA TYR A 263 15.13 26.88 23.33
C TYR A 263 15.90 25.73 24.00
N GLY A 264 17.01 25.31 23.40
CA GLY A 264 17.82 24.22 23.96
C GLY A 264 18.62 24.67 25.17
N ASP A 265 18.80 23.78 26.14
CA ASP A 265 19.45 24.05 27.43
C ASP A 265 20.85 24.67 27.31
N ASN A 266 21.58 24.49 26.19
CA ASN A 266 22.92 25.10 26.02
C ASN A 266 22.85 26.56 25.55
N SER A 267 21.76 26.96 24.88
CA SER A 267 21.51 28.32 24.39
C SER A 267 20.54 29.10 25.26
N ASP A 268 19.78 28.39 26.10
CA ASP A 268 18.86 28.95 27.06
C ASP A 268 19.61 29.40 28.33
N ALA A 269 19.51 30.69 28.66
CA ALA A 269 20.08 31.22 29.90
C ALA A 269 19.28 30.79 31.15
N CYS A 270 18.07 30.28 30.94
CA CYS A 270 17.04 30.01 31.92
C CYS A 270 16.39 28.62 31.76
N PRO A 271 17.15 27.49 31.72
CA PRO A 271 16.67 26.17 31.27
C PRO A 271 15.53 25.52 32.08
N GLU A 272 15.09 26.14 33.18
CA GLU A 272 14.01 25.64 34.04
C GLU A 272 12.77 26.55 34.04
N ASP A 273 12.79 27.71 33.36
CA ASP A 273 11.66 28.66 33.32
C ASP A 273 11.03 28.74 31.91
N PRO A 274 9.89 28.06 31.67
CA PRO A 274 9.29 27.93 30.33
C PRO A 274 8.68 29.23 29.77
N LYS A 275 8.96 30.37 30.39
CA LYS A 275 8.50 31.69 30.01
C LYS A 275 9.64 32.65 29.73
N ASP A 276 10.88 32.26 29.99
CA ASP A 276 12.02 33.12 29.84
C ASP A 276 13.25 32.32 29.41
N TYR A 277 14.00 32.87 28.47
CA TYR A 277 15.18 32.20 27.92
C TYR A 277 16.42 33.11 27.90
N LEU A 278 16.29 34.34 28.42
CA LEU A 278 17.28 35.40 28.29
C LEU A 278 17.76 35.89 29.66
N ASP A 279 19.07 36.11 29.74
CA ASP A 279 19.75 36.81 30.82
C ASP A 279 20.66 37.86 30.13
N THR A 280 20.13 39.08 30.01
CA THR A 280 20.70 40.13 29.18
C THR A 280 22.05 40.63 29.70
N ASP A 281 22.27 40.62 31.01
CA ASP A 281 23.50 41.11 31.63
C ASP A 281 24.41 40.02 32.20
N SER A 282 23.95 38.76 32.15
CA SER A 282 24.68 37.55 32.54
C SER A 282 25.01 37.49 34.03
N ASP A 283 24.12 37.97 34.90
CA ASP A 283 24.28 37.91 36.35
C ASP A 283 23.68 36.66 37.01
N GLY A 284 22.94 35.86 36.23
CA GLY A 284 22.30 34.61 36.64
C GLY A 284 20.84 34.74 37.03
N TYR A 285 20.21 35.91 36.87
CA TYR A 285 18.77 36.10 36.98
C TYR A 285 18.15 36.38 35.61
N CYS A 286 17.14 35.60 35.26
CA CYS A 286 16.43 35.71 33.99
C CYS A 286 15.67 37.05 33.89
N ASP A 287 15.67 37.67 32.71
CA ASP A 287 15.15 39.02 32.44
C ASP A 287 13.73 39.28 32.99
N ASN A 288 12.83 38.29 32.95
CA ASN A 288 11.45 38.40 33.46
C ASN A 288 11.36 38.33 34.98
N ASN A 289 12.35 37.71 35.63
CA ASN A 289 12.46 37.58 37.08
C ASN A 289 13.51 38.54 37.68
N ASP A 290 14.18 39.32 36.84
CA ASP A 290 15.16 40.34 37.19
C ASP A 290 14.51 41.74 37.19
N ALA A 291 14.63 42.45 38.32
CA ALA A 291 14.16 43.83 38.43
C ALA A 291 15.01 44.84 37.63
N PHE A 292 16.27 44.53 37.32
CA PHE A 292 17.21 45.34 36.53
C PHE A 292 17.99 44.52 35.47
N PRO A 293 17.33 44.02 34.41
CA PRO A 293 17.91 43.11 33.39
C PRO A 293 19.15 43.58 32.60
N ASP A 294 19.54 44.85 32.76
CA ASP A 294 20.69 45.44 32.06
C ASP A 294 21.87 45.75 33.01
N ASN A 295 21.74 45.45 34.31
CA ASN A 295 22.71 45.79 35.33
C ASN A 295 23.15 44.56 36.15
N PRO A 296 24.36 44.01 35.86
CA PRO A 296 24.76 42.70 36.38
C PRO A 296 25.18 42.71 37.86
N ASN A 297 24.85 43.78 38.58
CA ASN A 297 25.08 43.92 40.01
C ASN A 297 23.77 44.13 40.78
N GLU A 298 22.60 44.12 40.13
CA GLU A 298 21.30 44.37 40.76
C GLU A 298 20.23 43.47 40.14
N TRP A 299 19.61 42.60 40.92
CA TRP A 299 18.60 41.65 40.41
C TRP A 299 17.24 41.71 41.13
N LEU A 300 17.19 42.39 42.28
CA LEU A 300 16.03 42.46 43.18
C LEU A 300 15.80 43.91 43.63
N ASP A 301 14.55 44.33 43.66
CA ASP A 301 14.07 45.59 44.23
C ASP A 301 12.92 45.29 45.20
N THR A 302 13.26 45.08 46.48
CA THR A 302 12.32 44.55 47.46
C THR A 302 11.20 45.55 47.79
N ASP A 303 11.50 46.85 47.80
CA ASP A 303 10.54 47.91 48.14
C ASP A 303 9.97 48.68 46.93
N ASN A 304 10.47 48.37 45.73
CA ASN A 304 10.07 48.94 44.44
C ASN A 304 10.34 50.46 44.34
N ASP A 305 11.44 50.94 44.95
CA ASP A 305 11.83 52.35 44.88
C ASP A 305 12.71 52.70 43.66
N GLY A 306 13.10 51.68 42.89
CA GLY A 306 13.91 51.78 41.67
C GLY A 306 15.41 51.73 41.91
N TYR A 307 15.86 51.44 43.13
CA TYR A 307 17.24 51.08 43.44
C TYR A 307 17.31 49.61 43.83
N GLY A 308 18.27 48.88 43.25
CA GLY A 308 18.41 47.47 43.56
C GLY A 308 19.00 47.25 44.96
N ASP A 309 18.59 46.14 45.56
CA ASP A 309 18.90 45.76 46.93
C ASP A 309 20.41 45.71 47.24
N ASN A 310 21.30 45.53 46.23
CA ASN A 310 22.74 45.48 46.47
C ASN A 310 23.38 46.87 46.60
N SER A 311 22.82 47.87 45.94
CA SER A 311 23.25 49.28 46.03
C SER A 311 22.44 50.08 47.03
N ASP A 312 21.26 49.61 47.41
CA ASP A 312 20.40 50.26 48.39
C ASP A 312 20.89 49.99 49.84
N GLU A 313 21.12 51.06 50.61
CA GLU A 313 21.47 50.94 52.03
C GLU A 313 20.24 50.63 52.92
N TYR A 314 19.02 50.83 52.41
CA TYR A 314 17.75 50.53 53.06
C TYR A 314 16.77 49.76 52.12
N PRO A 315 17.08 48.52 51.70
CA PRO A 315 16.32 47.73 50.69
C PRO A 315 14.81 47.45 50.97
N GLU A 316 14.29 47.91 52.10
CA GLU A 316 12.91 47.65 52.56
C GLU A 316 12.15 48.95 52.87
N ASP A 317 12.78 50.14 52.69
CA ASP A 317 12.17 51.45 52.91
C ASP A 317 12.06 52.24 51.60
N PRO A 318 10.86 52.27 50.96
CA PRO A 318 10.68 52.79 49.60
C PRO A 318 10.84 54.31 49.47
N ASN A 319 11.29 54.97 50.53
CA ASN A 319 11.55 56.39 50.58
C ASN A 319 13.05 56.70 50.76
N ARG A 320 13.95 55.70 50.79
CA ARG A 320 15.36 55.88 51.17
C ARG A 320 16.34 54.89 50.50
N ALA A 321 16.73 55.15 49.26
CA ALA A 321 17.80 54.35 48.64
C ALA A 321 19.27 54.62 49.08
N LEU A 322 19.56 55.83 49.56
CA LEU A 322 20.94 56.29 49.85
C LEU A 322 21.04 56.81 51.29
N PRO A 323 22.23 56.76 51.91
CA PRO A 323 22.42 57.41 53.20
C PRO A 323 22.02 58.87 53.05
N PRO A 324 21.41 59.48 54.10
CA PRO A 324 21.25 60.92 54.10
C PRO A 324 22.62 61.50 53.78
N SER A 325 22.73 62.18 52.64
CA SER A 325 23.94 62.90 52.29
C SER A 325 24.37 63.63 53.55
N ASP A 326 25.58 63.35 54.03
CA ASP A 326 26.28 64.18 55.00
C ASP A 326 26.53 65.58 54.39
N THR A 327 25.52 66.21 53.79
CA THR A 327 25.20 67.58 54.14
C THR A 327 24.89 67.61 55.64
N GLU A 328 25.97 67.54 56.43
CA GLU A 328 25.99 68.13 57.75
C GLU A 328 25.26 69.46 57.63
N SER A 329 24.18 69.55 58.41
CA SER A 329 23.44 70.76 58.66
C SER A 329 24.40 71.94 58.78
N VAL A 330 24.40 72.80 57.75
CA VAL A 330 25.14 74.06 57.70
C VAL A 330 24.89 74.86 58.98
N PRO A 331 25.93 75.24 59.76
CA PRO A 331 25.88 76.51 60.46
C PRO A 331 26.38 77.59 59.50
N LEU A 332 25.58 78.66 59.37
CA LEU A 332 25.91 79.86 58.62
C LEU A 332 27.32 80.37 58.97
N ALA A 333 28.22 80.42 57.99
CA ALA A 333 29.14 81.54 57.80
C ALA A 333 29.95 81.39 56.50
N GLY A 334 29.76 82.34 55.58
CA GLY A 334 30.87 82.94 54.85
C GLY A 334 31.33 82.28 53.56
N ASN A 335 31.02 83.00 52.48
CA ASN A 335 31.76 83.10 51.21
C ASN A 335 31.52 82.04 50.13
N TYR A 336 30.75 82.49 49.16
CA TYR A 336 30.57 82.01 47.79
C TYR A 336 31.84 81.45 47.13
N SER A 337 31.70 80.25 46.54
CA SER A 337 32.34 79.89 45.28
C SER A 337 31.31 79.10 44.46
N LEU A 338 30.74 79.75 43.44
CA LEU A 338 29.81 79.15 42.48
C LEU A 338 30.61 78.75 41.24
N ASP A 339 30.87 77.45 41.05
CA ASP A 339 31.22 76.94 39.73
C ASP A 339 29.95 76.94 38.88
N THR A 340 29.74 78.03 38.16
CA THR A 340 28.59 78.21 37.29
C THR A 340 28.93 77.64 35.92
N ILE A 341 28.23 76.59 35.50
CA ILE A 341 28.26 76.12 34.11
C ILE A 341 27.50 77.15 33.25
N MET A 342 28.20 77.84 32.34
CA MET A 342 27.56 78.66 31.31
C MET A 342 27.44 77.85 30.01
N LEU A 343 26.22 77.50 29.65
CA LEU A 343 25.88 76.99 28.32
C LEU A 343 25.63 78.16 27.37
N VAL A 344 26.48 78.34 26.37
CA VAL A 344 26.28 79.33 25.30
C VAL A 344 25.92 78.60 24.02
N ILE A 345 24.71 78.81 23.51
CA ILE A 345 24.27 78.34 22.19
C ILE A 345 24.44 79.50 21.22
N VAL A 346 25.36 79.36 20.26
CA VAL A 346 25.51 80.33 19.16
C VAL A 346 24.83 79.75 17.92
N ALA A 347 23.79 80.42 17.43
CA ALA A 347 23.11 80.08 16.19
C ALA A 347 23.61 80.98 15.04
N LEU A 348 24.22 80.37 14.02
CA LEU A 348 24.52 81.01 12.73
C LEU A 348 23.90 80.15 11.63
N GLY A 349 22.60 80.32 11.40
CA GLY A 349 21.84 79.50 10.43
C GLY A 349 21.39 78.16 11.01
N ILE A 350 21.53 77.08 10.23
CA ILE A 350 20.96 75.73 10.51
C ILE A 350 21.90 74.75 11.24
N THR A 351 23.04 75.22 11.75
CA THR A 351 24.00 74.40 12.51
C THR A 351 24.20 74.96 13.92
N TYR A 352 24.19 74.07 14.92
CA TYR A 352 24.37 74.41 16.34
C TYR A 352 25.72 73.85 16.83
N PHE A 353 26.46 74.67 17.57
CA PHE A 353 27.67 74.23 18.27
C PHE A 353 27.44 74.33 19.79
N VAL A 354 27.79 73.27 20.51
CA VAL A 354 27.81 73.26 21.97
C VAL A 354 29.24 73.44 22.43
N VAL A 355 29.53 74.57 23.11
CA VAL A 355 30.84 74.82 23.72
C VAL A 355 30.70 74.68 25.23
N LYS A 356 31.36 73.68 25.82
CA LYS A 356 31.53 73.55 27.28
C LYS A 356 32.82 74.25 27.69
N ILE A 357 32.72 75.26 28.55
CA ILE A 357 33.88 75.92 29.16
C ILE A 357 33.93 75.51 30.63
N PHE A 358 35.03 74.88 31.04
CA PHE A 358 35.33 74.61 32.44
C PHE A 358 36.25 75.72 32.94
N VAL A 359 35.77 76.52 33.89
CA VAL A 359 36.64 77.41 34.67
C VAL A 359 37.07 76.61 35.89
N LYS A 360 38.38 76.57 36.17
CA LYS A 360 38.95 75.78 37.25
C LYS A 360 38.87 76.51 38.58
#